data_AF-A0A2V9MQN4-F1
#
_entry.id   AF-A0A2V9MQN4-F1
#
_cell.length_a   1.000
_cell.length_b   1.000
_cell.length_c   1.000
_cell.angle_alpha   90.00
_cell.angle_beta   90.00
_cell.angle_gamma   90.00
#
_symmetry.space_group_name_H-M   'P 1'
#
loop_
_entity.id
_entity.type
_entity.pdbx_description
1 polymer ?
#
loop_
_entity_poly.entity_id
_entity_poly.type
_entity_poly.pdbx_seq_one_letter_code
_entity_poly.pdbx_strand_id
1 'polypeptide(L)'
;MFYGRSRFPDAAAAFAEAVRLKPDYHQARTGLGMARKGQSKLGEAQTQLREVVRRQPGNPAAHMNLGNLLMKSGQTQDAKTCFSNARRAAQDKLAAARTQLREVVRQHPADARAHINLGNLLIELGDTEEAKTCFSDALRLEPDAVERKLQEGKSLVAQGN
;
A
#
# COMPACT_ATOMS: atom_id res chain seq x y z
N MET A 1 35.42 1.51 -9.06
CA MET A 1 35.20 2.14 -7.74
C MET A 1 33.81 1.77 -7.22
N PHE A 2 33.73 1.31 -5.97
CA PHE A 2 32.56 0.67 -5.34
C PHE A 2 31.57 1.71 -4.74
N TYR A 3 30.46 2.01 -5.41
CA TYR A 3 29.42 2.92 -4.88
C TYR A 3 28.28 2.24 -4.11
N GLY A 4 28.26 0.91 -4.03
CA GLY A 4 27.14 0.15 -3.44
C GLY A 4 27.30 -0.29 -1.98
N ARG A 5 28.50 -0.17 -1.37
CA ARG A 5 28.83 -0.88 -0.11
C ARG A 5 29.02 -0.02 1.14
N SER A 6 29.13 1.31 1.02
CA SER A 6 29.28 2.24 2.17
C SER A 6 28.02 2.99 2.61
N ARG A 7 26.88 2.90 1.91
CA ARG A 7 25.66 3.66 2.29
C ARG A 7 24.78 2.98 3.35
N PHE A 8 25.00 1.69 3.60
CA PHE A 8 24.17 0.93 4.54
C PHE A 8 24.51 1.17 6.03
N PRO A 9 25.78 1.28 6.45
CA PRO A 9 26.13 1.55 7.85
C PRO A 9 25.58 2.89 8.34
N ASP A 10 25.78 3.94 7.55
CA ASP A 10 25.36 5.31 7.89
C ASP A 10 23.83 5.43 7.95
N ALA A 11 23.12 4.77 7.02
CA ALA A 11 21.66 4.72 7.04
C ALA A 11 21.12 3.99 8.28
N ALA A 12 21.73 2.86 8.67
CA ALA A 12 21.30 2.14 9.87
C ALA A 12 21.52 2.96 11.15
N ALA A 13 22.62 3.70 11.25
CA ALA A 13 22.88 4.59 12.38
C ALA A 13 21.85 5.73 12.45
N ALA A 14 21.57 6.40 11.32
CA ALA A 14 20.57 7.45 11.25
C ALA A 14 19.15 6.95 11.61
N PHE A 15 18.75 5.78 11.10
CA PHE A 15 17.46 5.21 11.46
C PHE A 15 17.41 4.73 12.91
N ALA A 16 18.50 4.19 13.47
CA ALA A 16 18.56 3.82 14.88
C ALA A 16 18.39 5.04 15.79
N GLU A 17 19.04 6.16 15.45
CA GLU A 17 18.87 7.42 16.18
C GLU A 17 17.44 7.96 16.05
N ALA A 18 16.85 7.92 14.86
CA ALA A 18 15.45 8.30 14.67
C ALA A 18 14.49 7.43 15.49
N VAL A 19 14.75 6.13 15.62
CA VAL A 19 13.98 5.22 16.48
C VAL A 19 14.20 5.53 17.96
N ARG A 20 15.41 5.93 18.36
CA ARG A 20 15.72 6.34 19.75
C ARG A 20 14.98 7.63 20.12
N LEU A 21 14.99 8.61 19.23
CA LEU A 21 14.31 9.91 19.43
C LEU A 21 12.79 9.77 19.38
N LYS A 22 12.27 8.89 18.51
CA LYS A 22 10.84 8.64 18.37
C LYS A 22 10.54 7.13 18.29
N PRO A 23 10.37 6.45 19.43
CA PRO A 23 10.15 5.00 19.49
C PRO A 23 8.96 4.48 18.69
N ASP A 24 7.94 5.33 18.52
CA ASP A 24 6.71 5.05 17.78
C ASP A 24 6.81 5.40 16.28
N TYR A 25 7.98 5.82 15.80
CA TYR A 25 8.17 6.14 14.39
C TYR A 25 8.38 4.89 13.54
N HIS A 26 7.28 4.23 13.18
CA HIS A 26 7.30 2.95 12.46
C HIS A 26 7.99 3.02 11.09
N GLN A 27 7.98 4.17 10.42
CA GLN A 27 8.72 4.38 9.17
C GLN A 27 10.24 4.30 9.41
N ALA A 28 10.76 4.90 10.48
CA ALA A 28 12.18 4.77 10.84
C ALA A 28 12.54 3.33 11.26
N ARG A 29 11.66 2.63 11.98
CA ARG A 29 11.87 1.20 12.30
C ARG A 29 11.91 0.33 11.04
N THR A 30 11.05 0.60 10.07
CA THR A 30 11.06 -0.07 8.77
C THR A 30 12.36 0.22 8.02
N GLY A 31 12.80 1.48 7.98
CA GLY A 31 14.08 1.90 7.41
C GLY A 31 15.27 1.19 8.07
N LEU A 32 15.29 1.10 9.40
CA LEU A 32 16.30 0.36 10.16
C LEU A 32 16.32 -1.12 9.79
N GLY A 33 15.15 -1.76 9.74
CA GLY A 33 15.03 -3.16 9.32
C GLY A 33 15.57 -3.40 7.90
N MET A 34 15.23 -2.51 6.96
CA MET A 34 15.72 -2.58 5.58
C MET A 34 17.23 -2.33 5.46
N ALA A 35 17.77 -1.38 6.22
CA ALA A 35 19.21 -1.13 6.29
C ALA A 35 19.97 -2.34 6.86
N ARG A 36 19.46 -2.97 7.93
CA ARG A 36 20.01 -4.21 8.50
C ARG A 36 19.92 -5.39 7.52
N LYS A 37 18.84 -5.50 6.74
CA LYS A 37 18.72 -6.49 5.64
C LYS A 37 19.81 -6.29 4.57
N GLY A 38 20.12 -5.03 4.24
CA GLY A 38 21.21 -4.67 3.31
C GLY A 38 22.59 -5.05 3.85
N GLN A 39 22.77 -5.01 5.17
CA GLN A 39 23.99 -5.45 5.87
C GLN A 39 24.06 -6.97 6.12
N SER A 40 23.14 -7.77 5.58
CA SER A 40 23.00 -9.21 5.85
C SER A 40 22.78 -9.57 7.32
N LYS A 41 22.41 -8.60 8.16
CA LYS A 41 22.05 -8.79 9.57
C LYS A 41 20.56 -9.16 9.68
N LEU A 42 20.21 -10.32 9.15
CA LEU A 42 18.81 -10.73 8.95
C LEU A 42 18.04 -10.86 10.28
N GLY A 43 18.67 -11.35 11.34
CA GLY A 43 18.05 -11.43 12.67
C GLY A 43 17.69 -10.06 13.26
N GLU A 44 18.61 -9.10 13.19
CA GLU A 44 18.32 -7.71 13.63
C GLU A 44 17.21 -7.08 12.79
N ALA A 45 17.24 -7.28 11.47
CA ALA A 45 16.20 -6.79 10.56
C ALA A 45 14.81 -7.37 10.91
N GLN A 46 14.77 -8.66 11.25
CA GLN A 46 13.53 -9.37 11.57
C GLN A 46 12.92 -8.85 12.86
N THR A 47 13.73 -8.60 13.89
CA THR A 47 13.26 -7.98 15.14
C THR A 47 12.60 -6.63 14.87
N GLN A 48 13.23 -5.78 14.05
CA GLN A 48 12.66 -4.46 13.75
C GLN A 48 11.35 -4.54 12.94
N LEU A 49 11.29 -5.41 11.92
CA LEU A 49 10.09 -5.55 11.10
C LEU A 49 8.93 -6.24 11.83
N ARG A 50 9.20 -7.20 12.73
CA ARG A 50 8.18 -7.79 13.60
C ARG A 50 7.55 -6.77 14.54
N GLU A 51 8.34 -5.83 15.07
CA GLU A 51 7.83 -4.73 15.86
C GLU A 51 6.90 -3.80 15.06
N VAL A 52 7.25 -3.51 13.81
CA VAL A 52 6.37 -2.73 12.90
C VAL A 52 5.05 -3.46 12.67
N VAL A 53 5.10 -4.78 12.37
CA VAL A 53 3.89 -5.60 12.18
C VAL A 53 3.03 -5.65 13.44
N ARG A 54 3.65 -5.79 14.62
CA ARG A 54 2.94 -5.81 15.92
C ARG A 54 2.18 -4.50 16.19
N ARG A 55 2.78 -3.37 15.84
CA ARG A 55 2.17 -2.04 16.03
C ARG A 55 1.17 -1.68 14.94
N GLN A 56 1.35 -2.21 13.73
CA GLN A 56 0.52 -1.94 12.57
C GLN A 56 -0.01 -3.25 11.95
N PRO A 57 -0.84 -4.02 12.66
CA PRO A 57 -1.31 -5.32 12.17
C PRO A 57 -2.15 -5.23 10.90
N GLY A 58 -2.81 -4.09 10.68
CA GLY A 58 -3.58 -3.80 9.47
C GLY A 58 -2.79 -3.10 8.35
N ASN A 59 -1.46 -3.01 8.43
CA ASN A 59 -0.64 -2.41 7.37
C ASN A 59 -0.11 -3.50 6.42
N PRO A 60 -0.60 -3.58 5.17
CA PRO A 60 -0.15 -4.58 4.21
C PRO A 60 1.35 -4.50 3.92
N ALA A 61 1.91 -3.29 3.83
CA ALA A 61 3.32 -3.08 3.51
C ALA A 61 4.24 -3.58 4.62
N ALA A 62 3.82 -3.50 5.88
CA ALA A 62 4.58 -4.03 7.02
C ALA A 62 4.74 -5.56 6.91
N HIS A 63 3.63 -6.27 6.64
CA HIS A 63 3.63 -7.72 6.43
C HIS A 63 4.43 -8.12 5.18
N MET A 64 4.33 -7.37 4.08
CA MET A 64 5.15 -7.63 2.88
C MET A 64 6.65 -7.49 3.15
N ASN A 65 7.07 -6.44 3.86
CA ASN A 65 8.47 -6.23 4.19
C ASN A 65 9.02 -7.37 5.06
N LEU A 66 8.26 -7.83 6.05
CA LEU A 66 8.64 -8.97 6.87
C LEU A 66 8.67 -10.27 6.05
N GLY A 67 7.65 -10.54 5.23
CA GLY A 67 7.59 -11.72 4.37
C GLY A 67 8.77 -11.81 3.39
N ASN A 68 9.14 -10.69 2.76
CA ASN A 68 10.30 -10.61 1.88
C ASN A 68 11.62 -10.89 2.62
N LEU A 69 11.75 -10.41 3.86
CA LEU A 69 12.90 -10.71 4.69
C LEU A 69 12.96 -12.19 5.07
N LEU A 70 11.84 -12.77 5.49
CA LEU A 70 11.74 -14.19 5.87
C LEU A 70 12.06 -15.12 4.70
N MET A 71 11.64 -14.76 3.49
CA MET A 71 12.01 -15.48 2.27
C MET A 71 13.53 -15.48 2.07
N LYS A 72 14.18 -14.32 2.27
CA LYS A 72 15.65 -14.20 2.17
C LYS A 72 16.38 -14.99 3.27
N SER A 73 15.75 -15.17 4.43
CA SER A 73 16.25 -15.99 5.54
C SER A 73 15.94 -17.50 5.42
N GLY A 74 15.29 -17.94 4.32
CA GLY A 74 14.88 -19.34 4.14
C GLY A 74 13.66 -19.78 4.96
N GLN A 75 13.00 -18.86 5.66
CA GLN A 75 11.82 -19.12 6.49
C GLN A 75 10.54 -19.06 5.65
N THR A 76 10.44 -19.95 4.66
CA THR A 76 9.40 -19.92 3.62
C THR A 76 7.98 -20.00 4.17
N GLN A 77 7.75 -20.81 5.22
CA GLN A 77 6.42 -20.96 5.80
C GLN A 77 5.96 -19.68 6.52
N ASP A 78 6.83 -19.06 7.33
CA ASP A 78 6.53 -17.79 7.98
C ASP A 78 6.32 -16.66 6.96
N ALA A 79 7.08 -16.68 5.85
CA ALA A 79 6.90 -15.73 4.75
C ALA A 79 5.52 -15.86 4.09
N LYS A 80 5.06 -17.09 3.82
CA LYS A 80 3.70 -17.34 3.29
C LYS A 80 2.62 -16.79 4.22
N THR A 81 2.77 -16.99 5.52
CA THR A 81 1.86 -16.42 6.53
C THR A 81 1.85 -14.89 6.47
N CYS A 82 3.02 -14.26 6.37
CA CYS A 82 3.13 -12.81 6.24
C CYS A 82 2.45 -12.30 4.96
N PHE A 83 2.65 -12.93 3.81
CA PHE A 83 1.97 -12.51 2.58
C PHE A 83 0.45 -12.71 2.63
N SER A 84 0.00 -13.76 3.30
CA SER A 84 -1.43 -14.00 3.52
C SER A 84 -2.05 -12.91 4.39
N ASN A 85 -1.36 -12.49 5.46
CA ASN A 85 -1.76 -11.38 6.30
C ASN A 85 -1.71 -10.03 5.56
N ALA A 86 -0.70 -9.81 4.72
CA ALA A 86 -0.62 -8.62 3.88
C ALA A 86 -1.84 -8.51 2.96
N ARG A 87 -2.20 -9.61 2.30
CA ARG A 87 -3.36 -9.68 1.42
C ARG A 87 -4.65 -9.43 2.19
N ARG A 88 -4.84 -10.06 3.35
CA ARG A 88 -6.02 -9.83 4.20
C ARG A 88 -6.14 -8.37 4.62
N ALA A 89 -5.06 -7.77 5.12
CA ALA A 89 -5.04 -6.37 5.50
C ALA A 89 -5.36 -5.43 4.32
N ALA A 90 -4.92 -5.77 3.11
CA ALA A 90 -5.23 -4.99 1.91
C ALA A 90 -6.72 -5.11 1.55
N GLN A 91 -7.28 -6.32 1.63
CA GLN A 91 -8.71 -6.55 1.41
C GLN A 91 -9.57 -5.80 2.43
N ASP A 92 -9.20 -5.81 3.71
CA ASP A 92 -9.92 -5.09 4.76
C ASP A 92 -9.92 -3.58 4.49
N LYS A 93 -8.77 -3.03 4.04
CA LYS A 93 -8.65 -1.61 3.70
C LYS A 93 -9.49 -1.23 2.47
N LEU A 94 -9.52 -2.08 1.44
CA LEU A 94 -10.36 -1.87 0.26
C LEU A 94 -11.84 -1.97 0.60
N ALA A 95 -12.23 -2.91 1.46
CA ALA A 95 -13.61 -3.04 1.94
C ALA A 95 -14.06 -1.79 2.72
N ALA A 96 -13.20 -1.25 3.59
CA ALA A 96 -13.47 0.01 4.30
C ALA A 96 -13.59 1.20 3.32
N ALA A 97 -12.70 1.29 2.33
CA ALA A 97 -12.74 2.33 1.30
C ALA A 97 -14.04 2.26 0.47
N ARG A 98 -14.51 1.05 0.13
CA ARG A 98 -15.78 0.84 -0.59
C ARG A 98 -16.95 1.35 0.23
N THR A 99 -17.02 1.00 1.51
CA THR A 99 -18.07 1.48 2.41
C THR A 99 -18.07 3.01 2.51
N GLN A 100 -16.88 3.62 2.64
CA GLN A 100 -16.76 5.07 2.73
C GLN A 100 -17.17 5.78 1.43
N LEU A 101 -16.77 5.26 0.26
CA LEU A 101 -17.15 5.87 -1.02
C LEU A 101 -18.64 5.72 -1.31
N ARG A 102 -19.26 4.59 -0.96
CA ARG A 102 -20.72 4.43 -1.02
C ARG A 102 -21.43 5.46 -0.15
N GLU A 103 -20.88 5.74 1.03
CA GLU A 103 -21.42 6.76 1.91
C GLU A 103 -21.32 8.17 1.29
N VAL A 104 -20.20 8.50 0.65
CA VAL A 104 -20.04 9.78 -0.06
C VAL A 104 -21.07 9.90 -1.19
N VAL A 105 -21.26 8.85 -1.99
CA VAL A 105 -22.28 8.84 -3.06
C VAL A 105 -23.69 9.00 -2.49
N ARG A 106 -23.98 8.38 -1.34
CA ARG A 106 -25.27 8.51 -0.66
C ARG A 106 -25.53 9.94 -0.15
N GLN A 107 -24.51 10.59 0.39
CA GLN A 107 -24.61 11.98 0.90
C GLN A 107 -24.63 13.01 -0.23
N HIS A 108 -23.95 12.71 -1.34
CA HIS A 108 -23.80 13.61 -2.49
C HIS A 108 -24.17 12.89 -3.79
N PRO A 109 -25.46 12.54 -4.00
CA PRO A 109 -25.88 11.73 -5.13
C PRO A 109 -25.64 12.40 -6.50
N ALA A 110 -25.48 13.72 -6.53
CA ALA A 110 -25.20 14.50 -7.73
C ALA A 110 -23.70 14.75 -7.98
N ASP A 111 -22.79 14.22 -7.16
CA ASP A 111 -21.35 14.35 -7.37
C ASP A 111 -20.83 13.26 -8.33
N ALA A 112 -20.61 13.65 -9.59
CA ALA A 112 -20.07 12.75 -10.62
C ALA A 112 -18.70 12.16 -10.25
N ARG A 113 -17.85 12.90 -9.52
CA ARG A 113 -16.52 12.42 -9.11
C ARG A 113 -16.62 11.34 -8.04
N ALA A 114 -17.59 11.44 -7.12
CA ALA A 114 -17.85 10.41 -6.13
C ALA A 114 -18.22 9.08 -6.79
N HIS A 115 -19.10 9.13 -7.80
CA HIS A 115 -19.46 7.98 -8.62
C HIS A 115 -18.27 7.40 -9.39
N ILE A 116 -17.43 8.23 -10.03
CA ILE A 116 -16.20 7.77 -10.72
C ILE A 116 -15.25 7.08 -9.73
N ASN A 117 -15.03 7.67 -8.55
CA ASN A 117 -14.12 7.11 -7.55
C ASN A 117 -14.61 5.77 -7.01
N LEU A 118 -15.92 5.63 -6.75
CA LEU A 118 -16.53 4.36 -6.36
C LEU A 118 -16.42 3.32 -7.49
N GLY A 119 -16.72 3.71 -8.73
CA GLY A 119 -16.60 2.83 -9.90
C GLY A 119 -15.18 2.30 -10.10
N ASN A 120 -14.16 3.15 -10.00
CA ASN A 120 -12.76 2.74 -10.10
C ASN A 120 -12.37 1.72 -9.02
N LEU A 121 -12.78 1.95 -7.76
CA LEU A 121 -12.52 1.01 -6.67
C LEU A 121 -13.26 -0.32 -6.87
N LEU A 122 -14.48 -0.30 -7.39
CA LEU A 122 -15.25 -1.51 -7.68
C LEU A 122 -14.61 -2.35 -8.79
N ILE A 123 -13.98 -1.71 -9.79
CA ILE A 123 -13.16 -2.41 -10.79
C ILE A 123 -11.97 -3.12 -10.12
N GLU A 124 -11.26 -2.46 -9.20
CA GLU A 124 -10.16 -3.09 -8.46
C GLU A 124 -10.63 -4.28 -7.61
N LEU A 125 -11.87 -4.25 -7.13
CA LEU A 125 -12.50 -5.33 -6.37
C LEU A 125 -13.12 -6.43 -7.25
N GLY A 126 -13.23 -6.21 -8.56
CA GLY A 126 -13.88 -7.13 -9.51
C GLY A 126 -15.41 -7.00 -9.59
N ASP A 127 -16.01 -6.07 -8.85
CA ASP A 127 -17.45 -5.77 -8.79
C ASP A 127 -17.89 -4.97 -10.05
N THR A 128 -17.71 -5.56 -11.23
CA THR A 128 -17.77 -4.88 -12.53
C THR A 128 -19.17 -4.36 -12.87
N GLU A 129 -20.23 -5.04 -12.42
CA GLU A 129 -21.60 -4.62 -12.71
C GLU A 129 -21.98 -3.33 -11.96
N GLU A 130 -21.66 -3.23 -10.67
CA GLU A 130 -21.91 -2.02 -9.89
C GLU A 130 -21.01 -0.86 -10.38
N ALA A 131 -19.79 -1.16 -10.81
CA ALA A 131 -18.90 -0.16 -11.40
C ALA A 131 -19.51 0.49 -12.65
N LYS A 132 -20.13 -0.31 -13.56
CA LYS A 132 -20.82 0.20 -14.75
C LYS A 132 -21.96 1.15 -14.38
N THR A 133 -22.74 0.82 -13.35
CA THR A 133 -23.81 1.70 -12.85
C THR A 133 -23.25 3.02 -12.37
N CYS A 134 -22.19 2.99 -11.55
CA CYS A 134 -21.53 4.20 -11.06
C CYS A 134 -21.03 5.10 -12.22
N PHE A 135 -20.37 4.52 -13.23
CA PHE A 135 -19.93 5.30 -14.39
C PHE A 135 -21.09 5.84 -15.23
N SER A 136 -22.19 5.10 -15.35
CA SER A 136 -23.40 5.55 -16.05
C SER A 136 -24.06 6.73 -15.34
N ASP A 137 -24.10 6.69 -14.00
CA ASP A 137 -24.63 7.79 -13.20
C ASP A 137 -23.70 9.01 -13.26
N ALA A 138 -22.38 8.82 -13.20
CA ALA A 138 -21.42 9.90 -13.40
C ALA A 138 -21.57 10.58 -14.78
N LEU A 139 -21.76 9.79 -15.85
CA LEU A 139 -21.98 10.29 -17.21
C LEU A 139 -23.28 11.09 -17.33
N ARG A 140 -24.33 10.69 -16.60
CA ARG A 140 -25.60 11.43 -16.59
C ARG A 140 -25.48 12.78 -15.89
N LEU A 141 -24.64 12.85 -14.85
CA LEU A 141 -24.43 14.05 -14.05
C LEU A 141 -23.50 15.06 -14.74
N GLU A 142 -22.35 14.60 -15.24
CA GLU A 142 -21.37 15.42 -15.93
C GLU A 142 -20.75 14.67 -17.13
N PRO A 143 -21.39 14.74 -18.31
CA PRO A 143 -20.90 14.06 -19.52
C PRO A 143 -19.45 14.43 -19.87
N ASP A 144 -19.12 15.73 -19.80
CA ASP A 144 -17.82 16.27 -20.17
C ASP A 144 -16.70 15.91 -19.18
N ALA A 145 -17.03 15.69 -17.90
CA ALA A 145 -16.06 15.40 -16.85
C ALA A 145 -15.56 13.95 -16.92
N VAL A 146 -16.46 13.01 -17.24
CA VAL A 146 -16.12 11.58 -17.39
C VAL A 146 -15.28 11.37 -18.64
N GLU A 147 -15.61 12.03 -19.75
CA GLU A 147 -14.88 11.91 -21.00
C GLU A 147 -13.44 12.45 -20.86
N ARG A 148 -13.26 13.59 -20.17
CA ARG A 148 -11.93 14.11 -19.81
C ARG A 148 -11.14 13.14 -18.93
N LYS A 149 -11.76 12.55 -17.90
CA LYS A 149 -11.07 11.60 -17.01
C LYS A 149 -10.72 10.27 -17.68
N LEU A 150 -11.55 9.78 -18.60
CA LEU A 150 -11.25 8.61 -19.43
C LEU A 150 -10.08 8.88 -20.39
N GLN A 151 -10.01 10.08 -20.98
CA GLN A 151 -8.89 10.49 -21.83
C GLN A 151 -7.58 10.65 -21.03
N GLU A 152 -7.64 11.23 -19.83
CA GLU A 152 -6.50 11.31 -18.91
C GLU A 152 -5.99 9.92 -18.49
N GLY A 153 -6.90 9.00 -18.16
CA GLY A 153 -6.55 7.62 -17.80
C GLY A 153 -5.87 6.87 -18.96
N LYS A 154 -6.39 7.01 -20.19
CA LYS A 154 -5.78 6.43 -21.40
C LYS A 154 -4.41 7.06 -21.71
N SER A 155 -4.26 8.36 -21.51
CA SER A 155 -2.99 9.09 -21.72
C SER A 155 -1.90 8.63 -20.75
N LEU A 156 -2.24 8.42 -19.48
CA LEU A 156 -1.31 7.93 -18.46
C LEU A 156 -0.85 6.49 -18.73
N VAL A 157 -1.74 5.62 -19.25
CA VAL A 157 -1.37 4.26 -19.68
C VAL A 157 -0.46 4.30 -20.91
N ALA A 158 -0.68 5.24 -21.85
CA ALA A 158 0.14 5.39 -23.05
C ALA A 158 1.55 5.96 -22.76
N GLN A 159 1.72 6.72 -21.67
CA GLN A 159 3.02 7.26 -21.24
C GLN A 159 3.81 6.30 -20.33
N GLY A 160 3.19 5.21 -19.88
CA GLY A 160 3.80 4.19 -19.03
C GLY A 160 4.41 2.99 -19.78
N ASN A 161 4.41 3.02 -21.11
CA ASN A 161 5.05 2.02 -21.99
C ASN A 161 6.31 2.58 -22.65
#